data_AF-A0A2S0U5L3-F1
#
_entry.id   AF-A0A2S0U5L3-F1
#
_cell.length_a   1.000
_cell.length_b   1.000
_cell.length_c   1.000
_cell.angle_alpha   90.00
_cell.angle_beta   90.00
_cell.angle_gamma   90.00
#
_symmetry.space_group_name_H-M   'P 1'
#
loop_
_entity.id
_entity.type
_entity.pdbx_description
1 polymer ?
#
loop_
_entity_poly.entity_id
_entity_poly.type
_entity_poly.pdbx_seq_one_letter_code
_entity_poly.pdbx_strand_id
1 'polypeptide(L)'
;MVIRLHQPRLLLRCRTALMRIPRLFIGSQADLYLAKWRSDSHWNWAAFCFDGYWLLYRGMYLYFLLYVLFASVVVNVLGALFFKTIILERLLTGDNLITILCFYLLLKIIMGIIGNQLYLSHVKRKIASMYYRFPRDFEMREEKIATAGETSLFVPIALAALPLLLAAVVALISAVIAFKSVGQYTPPGLIYGVFQRYI
;
A
#
# COMPACT_ATOMS: atom_id res chain seq x y z
N MET A 1 -9.74 44.72 31.37
CA MET A 1 -9.83 45.25 29.98
C MET A 1 -9.86 44.05 29.03
N VAL A 2 -11.06 43.53 28.73
CA VAL A 2 -11.24 42.33 27.88
C VAL A 2 -11.37 42.81 26.44
N ILE A 3 -10.31 42.64 25.65
CA ILE A 3 -10.34 42.95 24.21
C ILE A 3 -11.22 41.90 23.54
N ARG A 4 -12.49 42.25 23.35
CA ARG A 4 -13.48 41.46 22.62
C ARG A 4 -13.14 41.58 21.12
N LEU A 5 -12.32 40.66 20.60
CA LEU A 5 -11.97 40.57 19.17
C LEU A 5 -13.22 40.17 18.36
N HIS A 6 -14.02 41.15 17.97
CA HIS A 6 -15.20 41.00 17.14
C HIS A 6 -14.85 41.24 15.66
N GLN A 7 -14.07 40.34 15.05
CA GLN A 7 -13.72 40.42 13.63
C GLN A 7 -13.79 39.03 12.95
N PRO A 8 -15.00 38.51 12.65
CA PRO A 8 -15.17 37.23 11.96
C PRO A 8 -14.54 37.19 10.56
N ARG A 9 -14.37 38.36 9.91
CA ARG A 9 -13.77 38.47 8.55
C ARG A 9 -12.25 38.23 8.54
N LEU A 10 -11.54 38.64 9.60
CA LEU A 10 -10.09 38.42 9.75
C LEU A 10 -9.77 36.94 10.04
N LEU A 11 -10.60 36.29 10.84
CA LEU A 11 -10.50 34.84 11.08
C LEU A 11 -10.76 34.04 9.79
N LEU A 12 -11.73 34.45 8.96
CA LEU A 12 -11.99 33.80 7.67
C LEU A 12 -10.82 33.96 6.68
N ARG A 13 -10.18 35.14 6.63
CA ARG A 13 -8.99 35.39 5.78
C ARG A 13 -7.77 34.59 6.24
N CYS A 14 -7.49 34.52 7.54
CA CYS A 14 -6.43 33.65 8.06
C CYS A 14 -6.72 32.17 7.78
N ARG A 15 -7.98 31.74 7.90
CA ARG A 15 -8.36 30.33 7.69
C ARG A 15 -8.28 29.90 6.22
N THR A 16 -8.65 30.79 5.28
CA THR A 16 -8.51 30.53 3.83
C THR A 16 -7.03 30.55 3.39
N ALA A 17 -6.22 31.47 3.92
CA ALA A 17 -4.78 31.48 3.69
C ALA A 17 -4.08 30.24 4.26
N LEU A 18 -4.45 29.80 5.47
CA LEU A 18 -3.88 28.60 6.11
C LEU A 18 -4.14 27.32 5.31
N MET A 19 -5.25 27.25 4.58
CA MET A 19 -5.61 26.07 3.79
C MET A 19 -5.11 26.10 2.35
N ARG A 20 -4.56 27.23 1.88
CA ARG A 20 -4.01 27.34 0.52
C ARG A 20 -2.87 26.35 0.29
N ILE A 21 -1.98 26.21 1.26
CA ILE A 21 -0.73 25.42 1.09
C ILE A 21 -1.00 23.91 1.11
N PRO A 22 -1.80 23.37 2.04
CA PRO A 22 -2.26 21.99 1.93
C PRO A 22 -3.02 21.71 0.63
N ARG A 23 -3.80 22.68 0.09
CA ARG A 23 -4.46 22.53 -1.22
C ARG A 23 -3.45 22.38 -2.35
N LEU A 24 -2.44 23.23 -2.37
CA LEU A 24 -1.36 23.19 -3.36
C LEU A 24 -0.66 21.83 -3.37
N PHE A 25 -0.41 21.27 -2.17
CA PHE A 25 0.21 19.95 -2.03
C PHE A 25 -0.71 18.82 -2.51
N ILE A 26 -1.99 18.80 -2.12
CA ILE A 26 -2.88 17.66 -2.43
C ILE A 26 -3.39 17.68 -3.88
N GLY A 27 -3.45 18.87 -4.49
CA GLY A 27 -3.94 19.06 -5.85
C GLY A 27 -5.46 18.92 -5.96
N SER A 28 -5.92 18.21 -6.99
CA SER A 28 -7.34 18.12 -7.37
C SER A 28 -8.26 17.53 -6.30
N GLN A 29 -7.75 16.66 -5.42
CA GLN A 29 -8.53 16.04 -4.34
C GLN A 29 -8.48 16.82 -3.02
N ALA A 30 -7.89 18.02 -3.00
CA ALA A 30 -7.65 18.76 -1.77
C ALA A 30 -8.92 19.03 -0.97
N ASP A 31 -10.03 19.36 -1.63
CA ASP A 31 -11.28 19.69 -0.94
C ASP A 31 -11.84 18.51 -0.14
N LEU A 32 -11.74 17.29 -0.68
CA LEU A 32 -12.18 16.07 -0.01
C LEU A 32 -11.36 15.79 1.25
N TYR A 33 -10.02 15.90 1.17
CA TYR A 33 -9.14 15.68 2.32
C TYR A 33 -9.31 16.77 3.37
N LEU A 34 -9.42 18.03 2.96
CA LEU A 34 -9.61 19.15 3.87
C LEU A 34 -10.95 19.09 4.59
N ALA A 35 -12.03 18.71 3.90
CA ALA A 35 -13.32 18.50 4.53
C ALA A 35 -13.24 17.39 5.59
N LYS A 36 -12.62 16.25 5.25
CA LYS A 36 -12.43 15.13 6.18
C LYS A 36 -11.61 15.50 7.42
N TRP A 37 -10.52 16.25 7.25
CA TRP A 37 -9.69 16.69 8.38
C TRP A 37 -10.41 17.71 9.27
N ARG A 38 -11.30 18.52 8.70
CA ARG A 38 -12.12 19.46 9.49
C ARG A 38 -13.21 18.74 10.29
N SER A 39 -13.79 17.69 9.73
CA SER A 39 -14.82 16.88 10.40
C SER A 39 -14.23 15.80 11.31
N ASP A 40 -12.91 15.81 11.52
CA ASP A 40 -12.14 14.79 12.26
C ASP A 40 -12.48 13.34 11.87
N SER A 41 -12.79 13.12 10.59
CA SER A 41 -13.10 11.79 10.09
C SER A 41 -11.82 10.98 9.97
N HIS A 42 -11.70 9.91 10.75
CA HIS A 42 -10.52 9.05 10.72
C HIS A 42 -10.55 8.04 9.55
N TRP A 43 -11.75 7.68 9.06
CA TRP A 43 -11.89 6.62 8.07
C TRP A 43 -11.40 6.98 6.66
N ASN A 44 -10.57 6.10 6.11
CA ASN A 44 -9.99 6.19 4.79
C ASN A 44 -10.26 4.92 3.97
N TRP A 45 -11.26 5.01 3.09
CA TRP A 45 -11.63 3.95 2.15
C TRP A 45 -10.49 3.49 1.26
N ALA A 46 -9.65 4.40 0.79
CA ALA A 46 -8.54 4.05 -0.10
C ALA A 46 -7.46 3.25 0.65
N ALA A 47 -7.16 3.63 1.89
CA ALA A 47 -6.23 2.87 2.75
C ALA A 47 -6.81 1.50 3.14
N PHE A 48 -8.13 1.40 3.39
CA PHE A 48 -8.77 0.12 3.68
C PHE A 48 -8.72 -0.85 2.48
N CYS A 49 -9.11 -0.39 1.29
CA CYS A 49 -9.16 -1.24 0.10
C CYS A 49 -7.77 -1.60 -0.43
N PHE A 50 -6.88 -0.62 -0.53
CA PHE A 50 -5.57 -0.77 -1.18
C PHE A 50 -4.40 -0.96 -0.20
N ASP A 51 -4.64 -0.84 1.10
CA ASP A 51 -3.65 -1.11 2.16
C ASP A 51 -2.31 -0.37 1.92
N GLY A 52 -1.17 -1.05 2.06
CA GLY A 52 0.16 -0.47 1.78
C GLY A 52 0.30 0.17 0.39
N TYR A 53 -0.41 -0.28 -0.64
CA TYR A 53 -0.32 0.32 -1.98
C TYR A 53 -0.84 1.77 -2.00
N TRP A 54 -1.79 2.12 -1.13
CA TRP A 54 -2.23 3.50 -1.00
C TRP A 54 -1.11 4.41 -0.48
N LEU A 55 -0.24 3.91 0.40
CA LEU A 55 0.93 4.65 0.89
C LEU A 55 1.91 4.94 -0.25
N LEU A 56 2.15 3.96 -1.12
CA LEU A 56 2.99 4.14 -2.32
C LEU A 56 2.40 5.16 -3.29
N TYR A 57 1.10 5.06 -3.55
CA TYR A 57 0.39 5.97 -4.43
C TYR A 57 0.52 7.44 -3.99
N ARG A 58 0.50 7.70 -2.67
CA ARG A 58 0.65 9.03 -2.08
C ARG A 58 2.10 9.46 -1.80
N GLY A 59 3.08 8.71 -2.29
CA GLY A 59 4.51 9.02 -2.12
C GLY A 59 5.03 8.86 -0.69
N MET A 60 4.35 8.09 0.15
CA MET A 60 4.71 7.83 1.55
C MET A 60 5.64 6.60 1.68
N TYR A 61 6.75 6.56 0.93
CA TYR A 61 7.61 5.38 0.80
C TYR A 61 8.20 4.88 2.13
N LEU A 62 8.59 5.79 3.04
CA LEU A 62 9.10 5.40 4.36
C LEU A 62 8.03 4.69 5.18
N TYR A 63 6.79 5.17 5.15
CA TYR A 63 5.68 4.53 5.87
C TYR A 63 5.32 3.18 5.25
N PHE A 64 5.40 3.08 3.92
CA PHE A 64 5.24 1.79 3.24
C PHE A 64 6.30 0.79 3.69
N LEU A 65 7.58 1.19 3.75
CA LEU A 65 8.65 0.34 4.24
C LEU A 65 8.39 -0.13 5.68
N LEU A 66 8.03 0.80 6.58
CA LEU A 66 7.69 0.46 7.96
C LEU A 66 6.48 -0.48 8.04
N TYR A 67 5.47 -0.28 7.19
CA TYR A 67 4.31 -1.16 7.08
C TYR A 67 4.70 -2.57 6.63
N VAL A 68 5.56 -2.72 5.61
CA VAL A 68 6.02 -4.04 5.14
C VAL A 68 6.85 -4.75 6.21
N LEU A 69 7.73 -4.03 6.91
CA LEU A 69 8.51 -4.58 8.02
C LEU A 69 7.60 -5.06 9.15
N PHE A 70 6.64 -4.22 9.56
CA PHE A 70 5.67 -4.58 10.58
C PHE A 70 4.81 -5.78 10.16
N ALA A 71 4.28 -5.77 8.94
CA ALA A 71 3.50 -6.89 8.41
C ALA A 71 4.33 -8.18 8.35
N SER A 72 5.62 -8.10 7.97
CA SER A 72 6.52 -9.25 7.97
C SER A 72 6.70 -9.83 9.38
N VAL A 73 6.93 -8.98 10.39
CA VAL A 73 7.03 -9.42 11.78
C VAL A 73 5.73 -10.09 12.23
N VAL A 74 4.58 -9.46 11.96
CA VAL A 74 3.26 -10.01 12.32
C VAL A 74 3.05 -11.38 11.66
N VAL A 75 3.31 -11.52 10.36
CA VAL A 75 3.17 -12.78 9.63
C VAL A 75 4.10 -13.86 10.19
N ASN A 76 5.35 -13.54 10.52
CA ASN A 76 6.28 -14.51 11.09
C ASN A 76 5.89 -14.93 12.51
N VAL A 77 5.46 -13.99 13.35
CA VAL A 77 5.00 -14.28 14.72
C VAL A 77 3.74 -15.15 14.68
N LEU A 78 2.75 -14.80 13.86
CA LEU A 78 1.56 -15.62 13.66
C LEU A 78 1.94 -17.00 13.10
N GLY A 79 2.80 -17.03 12.08
CA GLY A 79 3.31 -18.27 11.49
C GLY A 79 3.97 -19.18 12.52
N ALA A 80 4.75 -18.64 13.45
CA ALA A 80 5.38 -19.40 14.53
C ALA A 80 4.36 -19.89 15.58
N LEU A 81 3.43 -19.04 16.00
CA LEU A 81 2.39 -19.39 16.98
C LEU A 81 1.44 -20.47 16.46
N PHE A 82 1.11 -20.43 15.18
CA PHE A 82 0.22 -21.37 14.51
C PHE A 82 0.97 -22.46 13.73
N PHE A 83 2.30 -22.52 13.83
CA PHE A 83 3.14 -23.43 13.04
C PHE A 83 2.73 -24.90 13.19
N LYS A 84 2.48 -25.31 14.44
CA LYS A 84 2.10 -26.68 14.79
C LYS A 84 0.72 -27.04 14.22
N THR A 85 -0.21 -26.10 14.18
CA THR A 85 -1.56 -26.29 13.66
C THR A 85 -1.58 -26.27 12.12
N ILE A 86 -0.78 -25.41 11.50
CA ILE A 86 -0.74 -25.19 10.04
C ILE A 86 0.00 -26.32 9.29
N ILE A 87 1.06 -26.89 9.87
CA ILE A 87 1.84 -27.98 9.25
C ILE A 87 1.13 -29.33 9.41
N LEU A 88 0.48 -29.56 10.56
CA LEU A 88 -0.09 -30.86 10.91
C LEU A 88 -1.52 -31.05 10.38
N GLU A 89 -2.28 -29.96 10.25
CA GLU A 89 -3.61 -29.95 9.64
C GLU A 89 -3.53 -29.06 8.39
N ARG A 90 -3.55 -29.70 7.20
CA ARG A 90 -3.45 -29.05 5.87
C ARG A 90 -3.95 -27.60 5.87
N LEU A 91 -3.17 -26.71 5.24
CA LEU A 91 -3.40 -25.28 4.96
C LEU A 91 -4.81 -24.85 4.48
N LEU A 92 -5.74 -25.79 4.23
CA LEU A 92 -7.06 -25.61 3.64
C LEU A 92 -8.21 -26.16 4.50
N THR A 93 -8.00 -26.49 5.78
CA THR A 93 -9.13 -26.68 6.71
C THR A 93 -9.83 -25.34 6.92
N GLY A 94 -11.18 -25.32 6.87
CA GLY A 94 -11.98 -24.08 6.88
C GLY A 94 -11.65 -23.12 8.03
N ASP A 95 -11.34 -23.66 9.20
CA ASP A 95 -11.08 -22.87 10.42
C ASP A 95 -9.76 -22.08 10.35
N ASN A 96 -8.73 -22.65 9.72
CA ASN A 96 -7.45 -21.98 9.52
C ASN A 96 -7.56 -20.83 8.51
N LEU A 97 -8.34 -21.02 7.45
CA LEU A 97 -8.61 -19.98 6.45
C LEU A 97 -9.37 -18.79 7.05
N ILE A 98 -10.41 -19.07 7.85
CA ILE A 98 -11.19 -18.03 8.54
C ILE A 98 -10.27 -17.20 9.44
N THR A 99 -9.40 -17.86 10.21
CA THR A 99 -8.45 -17.17 11.10
C THR A 99 -7.54 -16.22 10.33
N ILE A 100 -6.92 -16.68 9.24
CA ILE A 100 -6.05 -15.85 8.39
C ILE A 100 -6.81 -14.66 7.78
N LEU A 101 -8.02 -14.89 7.27
CA LEU A 101 -8.86 -13.84 6.69
C LEU A 101 -9.27 -12.78 7.73
N CYS A 102 -9.59 -13.20 8.95
CA CYS A 102 -9.92 -12.30 10.06
C CYS A 102 -8.72 -11.41 10.42
N PHE A 103 -7.51 -11.97 10.53
CA PHE A 103 -6.30 -11.19 10.78
C PHE A 103 -6.00 -10.21 9.65
N TYR A 104 -6.14 -10.64 8.40
CA TYR A 104 -5.96 -9.77 7.24
C TYR A 104 -6.97 -8.61 7.22
N LEU A 105 -8.24 -8.90 7.52
CA LEU A 105 -9.28 -7.89 7.63
C LEU A 105 -9.00 -6.90 8.77
N LEU A 106 -8.49 -7.38 9.91
CA LEU A 106 -8.10 -6.53 11.03
C LEU A 106 -7.00 -5.53 10.61
N LEU A 107 -5.96 -5.99 9.91
CA LEU A 107 -4.91 -5.11 9.39
C LEU A 107 -5.48 -4.05 8.43
N LYS A 108 -6.43 -4.43 7.56
CA LYS A 108 -7.12 -3.48 6.67
C LYS A 108 -7.92 -2.44 7.42
N ILE A 109 -8.67 -2.84 8.45
CA ILE A 109 -9.46 -1.91 9.28
C ILE A 109 -8.52 -0.93 9.99
N ILE A 110 -7.41 -1.42 10.57
CA ILE A 110 -6.39 -0.56 11.19
C ILE A 110 -5.91 0.47 10.19
N MET A 111 -5.54 0.06 8.97
CA MET A 111 -5.12 0.99 7.91
C MET A 111 -6.21 1.97 7.48
N GLY A 112 -7.47 1.52 7.43
CA GLY A 112 -8.62 2.37 7.18
C GLY A 112 -8.75 3.48 8.22
N ILE A 113 -8.49 3.21 9.49
CA ILE A 113 -8.60 4.18 10.59
C ILE A 113 -7.39 5.12 10.63
N ILE A 114 -6.16 4.59 10.54
CA ILE A 114 -4.95 5.40 10.73
C ILE A 114 -4.52 6.13 9.46
N GLY A 115 -4.92 5.66 8.27
CA GLY A 115 -4.41 6.14 7.00
C GLY A 115 -4.61 7.65 6.81
N ASN A 116 -5.75 8.19 7.21
CA ASN A 116 -6.01 9.62 7.09
C ASN A 116 -5.07 10.48 7.97
N GLN A 117 -4.87 10.06 9.22
CA GLN A 117 -3.98 10.76 10.15
C GLN A 117 -2.50 10.64 9.75
N LEU A 118 -2.09 9.47 9.26
CA LEU A 118 -0.74 9.26 8.72
C LEU A 118 -0.46 10.23 7.58
N TYR A 119 -1.39 10.36 6.64
CA TYR A 119 -1.22 11.28 5.52
C TYR A 119 -1.25 12.75 5.94
N LEU A 120 -2.12 13.14 6.88
CA LEU A 120 -2.10 14.50 7.45
C LEU A 120 -0.73 14.82 8.06
N SER A 121 -0.18 13.89 8.84
CA SER A 121 1.13 14.04 9.47
C SER A 121 2.26 14.11 8.45
N HIS A 122 2.18 13.32 7.38
CA HIS A 122 3.12 13.35 6.27
C HIS A 122 3.10 14.72 5.57
N VAL A 123 1.91 15.21 5.20
CA VAL A 123 1.71 16.51 4.54
C VAL A 123 2.28 17.65 5.39
N LYS A 124 1.93 17.69 6.68
CA LYS A 124 2.43 18.71 7.62
C LYS A 124 3.95 18.72 7.69
N ARG A 125 4.58 17.54 7.86
CA ARG A 125 6.04 17.41 7.93
C ARG A 125 6.72 17.84 6.63
N LYS A 126 6.18 17.43 5.48
CA LYS A 126 6.77 17.75 4.18
C LYS A 126 6.67 19.25 3.89
N ILE A 127 5.52 19.87 4.13
CA ILE A 127 5.36 21.32 4.02
C ILE A 127 6.34 22.05 4.96
N ALA A 128 6.39 21.67 6.25
CA ALA A 128 7.30 22.29 7.22
C ALA A 128 8.77 22.20 6.78
N SER A 129 9.18 21.07 6.21
CA SER A 129 10.55 20.90 5.68
C SER A 129 10.87 21.83 4.51
N MET A 130 9.89 22.17 3.67
CA MET A 130 10.09 23.10 2.55
C MET A 130 10.19 24.55 3.04
N TYR A 131 9.41 24.90 4.07
CA TYR A 131 9.54 26.20 4.74
C TYR A 131 10.92 26.39 5.37
N TYR A 132 11.49 25.34 5.95
CA TYR A 132 12.84 25.36 6.52
C TYR A 132 13.92 25.45 5.43
N ARG A 133 13.78 24.70 4.33
CA ARG A 133 14.78 24.67 3.24
C ARG A 133 14.80 25.93 2.39
N PHE A 134 13.64 26.56 2.16
CA PHE A 134 13.50 27.72 1.29
C PHE A 134 12.86 28.88 2.06
N PRO A 135 13.51 29.49 3.05
CA PRO A 135 12.88 30.46 3.95
C PRO A 135 12.52 31.80 3.30
N ARG A 136 13.24 32.21 2.25
CA ARG A 136 13.06 33.52 1.58
C ARG A 136 12.55 33.43 0.14
N ASP A 137 12.59 32.25 -0.46
CA ASP A 137 12.13 32.02 -1.82
C ASP A 137 10.71 31.46 -1.81
N PHE A 138 9.73 32.34 -2.07
CA PHE A 138 8.32 31.97 -2.01
C PHE A 138 7.89 31.16 -3.23
N GLU A 139 8.32 31.56 -4.43
CA GLU A 139 7.92 30.92 -5.69
C GLU A 139 8.48 29.51 -5.78
N MET A 140 9.79 29.35 -5.52
CA MET A 140 10.44 28.04 -5.51
C MET A 140 9.82 27.13 -4.46
N ARG A 141 9.43 27.67 -3.29
CA ARG A 141 8.77 26.89 -2.24
C ARG A 141 7.40 26.39 -2.68
N GLU A 142 6.55 27.24 -3.25
CA GLU A 142 5.23 26.81 -3.74
C GLU A 142 5.37 25.77 -4.85
N GLU A 143 6.26 25.98 -5.82
CA GLU A 143 6.54 25.01 -6.89
C GLU A 143 6.97 23.64 -6.33
N LYS A 144 7.91 23.63 -5.37
CA LYS A 144 8.38 22.40 -4.72
C LYS A 144 7.31 21.74 -3.86
N ILE A 145 6.38 22.49 -3.27
CA ILE A 145 5.25 21.94 -2.51
C ILE A 145 4.24 21.29 -3.46
N ALA A 146 3.93 21.92 -4.60
CA ALA A 146 3.01 21.39 -5.60
C ALA A 146 3.53 20.07 -6.19
N THR A 147 4.79 20.06 -6.63
CA THR A 147 5.44 18.85 -7.20
C THR A 147 5.62 17.74 -6.17
N ALA A 148 5.87 18.07 -4.89
CA ALA A 148 6.08 17.08 -3.83
C ALA A 148 4.83 16.28 -3.43
N GLY A 149 3.64 16.77 -3.79
CA GLY A 149 2.37 16.13 -3.48
C GLY A 149 1.72 15.41 -4.67
N GLU A 150 2.43 15.36 -5.81
CA GLU A 150 2.05 14.55 -6.97
C GLU A 150 1.88 13.08 -6.58
N THR A 151 0.88 12.45 -7.20
CA THR A 151 0.60 11.03 -7.02
C THR A 151 1.20 10.24 -8.18
N SER A 152 1.82 9.10 -7.87
CA SER A 152 2.40 8.22 -8.88
C SER A 152 1.68 6.87 -8.86
N LEU A 153 0.98 6.54 -9.95
CA LEU A 153 0.40 5.22 -10.18
C LEU A 153 1.44 4.19 -10.64
N PHE A 154 2.55 4.64 -11.23
CA PHE A 154 3.59 3.76 -11.76
C PHE A 154 4.18 2.85 -10.67
N VAL A 155 4.60 3.43 -9.54
CA VAL A 155 5.25 2.67 -8.44
C VAL A 155 4.34 1.58 -7.85
N PRO A 156 3.08 1.84 -7.44
CA PRO A 156 2.18 0.79 -6.97
C PRO A 156 1.95 -0.33 -7.99
N ILE A 157 1.74 0.01 -9.27
CA ILE A 157 1.46 -0.97 -10.34
C ILE A 157 2.70 -1.84 -10.60
N ALA A 158 3.87 -1.22 -10.73
CA ALA A 158 5.12 -1.95 -10.95
C ALA A 158 5.39 -2.94 -9.80
N LEU A 159 5.17 -2.51 -8.55
CA LEU A 159 5.36 -3.37 -7.39
C LEU A 159 4.31 -4.47 -7.29
N ALA A 160 3.06 -4.22 -7.68
CA ALA A 160 2.00 -5.23 -7.72
C ALA A 160 2.23 -6.28 -8.83
N ALA A 161 2.82 -5.88 -9.95
CA ALA A 161 3.14 -6.78 -11.06
C ALA A 161 4.33 -7.71 -10.75
N LEU A 162 5.27 -7.26 -9.92
CA LEU A 162 6.50 -7.99 -9.64
C LEU A 162 6.27 -9.43 -9.09
N PRO A 163 5.43 -9.68 -8.08
CA PRO A 163 5.13 -11.04 -7.61
C PRO A 163 4.48 -11.92 -8.68
N LEU A 164 3.62 -11.35 -9.54
CA LEU A 164 2.98 -12.09 -10.63
C LEU A 164 4.00 -12.55 -11.68
N LEU A 165 4.94 -11.67 -12.02
CA LEU A 165 6.04 -12.00 -12.92
C LEU A 165 6.95 -13.09 -12.33
N LEU A 166 7.30 -12.97 -11.05
CA LEU A 166 8.08 -13.99 -10.34
C LEU A 166 7.36 -15.34 -10.30
N ALA A 167 6.06 -15.36 -9.99
CA ALA A 167 5.25 -16.56 -9.98
C ALA A 167 5.18 -17.23 -11.36
N ALA A 168 5.03 -16.44 -12.43
CA ALA A 168 5.04 -16.93 -13.80
C ALA A 168 6.37 -17.57 -14.19
N VAL A 169 7.50 -16.96 -13.81
CA VAL A 169 8.85 -17.51 -14.03
C VAL A 169 9.02 -18.84 -13.28
N VAL A 170 8.63 -18.89 -12.01
CA VAL A 170 8.70 -20.12 -11.20
C VAL A 170 7.83 -21.22 -11.84
N ALA A 171 6.60 -20.90 -12.22
CA ALA A 171 5.70 -21.86 -12.87
C ALA A 171 6.27 -22.40 -14.19
N LEU A 172 6.89 -21.54 -15.01
CA LEU A 172 7.55 -21.95 -16.26
C LEU A 172 8.71 -22.92 -15.98
N ILE A 173 9.56 -22.59 -15.02
CA ILE A 173 10.69 -23.45 -14.61
C ILE A 173 10.16 -24.80 -14.12
N SER A 174 9.15 -24.80 -13.25
CA SER A 174 8.51 -26.02 -12.74
C SER A 174 7.91 -26.87 -13.87
N ALA A 175 7.27 -26.24 -14.86
CA ALA A 175 6.72 -26.94 -16.02
C ALA A 175 7.81 -27.60 -16.88
N VAL A 176 8.93 -26.90 -17.11
CA VAL A 176 10.08 -27.46 -17.85
C VAL A 176 10.68 -28.66 -17.11
N ILE A 177 10.84 -28.57 -15.79
CA ILE A 177 11.34 -29.67 -14.97
C ILE A 177 10.39 -30.87 -15.03
N ALA A 178 9.08 -30.63 -14.91
CA ALA A 178 8.07 -31.68 -15.00
C ALA A 178 8.04 -32.36 -16.39
N PHE A 179 8.18 -31.59 -17.47
CA PHE A 179 8.24 -32.16 -18.82
C PHE A 179 9.48 -33.05 -19.01
N LYS A 180 10.65 -32.61 -18.49
CA LYS A 180 11.88 -33.41 -18.52
C LYS A 180 11.76 -34.70 -17.71
N SER A 181 11.12 -34.65 -16.53
CA SER A 181 10.97 -35.85 -15.71
C SER A 181 10.09 -36.89 -16.40
N VAL A 182 8.96 -36.50 -16.99
CA VAL A 182 8.10 -37.42 -17.76
C VAL A 182 8.85 -38.09 -18.91
N GLY A 183 9.66 -37.33 -19.66
CA GLY A 183 10.50 -37.87 -20.74
C GLY A 183 11.52 -38.91 -20.29
N GLN A 184 12.06 -38.80 -19.07
CA GLN A 184 13.01 -39.78 -18.51
C GLN A 184 12.34 -41.08 -18.07
N TYR A 185 11.07 -41.06 -17.65
CA TYR A 185 10.33 -42.26 -17.22
C TYR A 185 9.62 -42.98 -18.37
N THR A 186 9.72 -42.49 -19.61
CA THR A 186 9.10 -43.15 -20.77
C THR A 186 10.08 -44.20 -21.33
N PRO A 187 9.84 -45.52 -21.15
CA PRO A 187 10.77 -46.53 -21.61
C PRO A 187 10.83 -46.53 -23.14
N PRO A 188 12.02 -46.62 -23.76
CA PRO A 188 12.18 -46.50 -25.20
C PRO A 188 11.31 -47.49 -26.00
N GLY A 189 11.00 -48.67 -25.45
CA GLY A 189 10.20 -49.70 -26.11
C GLY A 189 8.70 -49.41 -26.27
N LEU A 190 8.11 -48.49 -25.51
CA LEU A 190 6.67 -48.21 -25.60
C LEU A 190 6.31 -47.38 -26.84
N ILE A 191 7.24 -46.52 -27.28
CA ILE A 191 7.05 -45.69 -28.49
C ILE A 191 7.12 -46.56 -29.75
N TYR A 192 8.02 -47.54 -29.80
CA TYR A 192 8.13 -48.48 -30.93
C TYR A 192 7.02 -49.55 -30.95
N GLY A 193 6.52 -49.98 -29.78
CA GLY A 193 5.46 -50.99 -29.69
C GLY A 193 4.07 -50.51 -30.15
N VAL A 194 3.77 -49.21 -30.03
CA VAL A 194 2.51 -48.64 -30.55
C VAL A 194 2.53 -48.56 -32.07
N PHE A 195 3.67 -48.22 -32.69
CA PHE A 195 3.78 -48.12 -34.15
C PHE A 195 3.73 -49.49 -34.87
N GLN A 196 4.23 -50.56 -34.25
CA GLN A 196 4.17 -51.92 -34.81
C GLN A 196 2.78 -52.57 -34.77
N ARG A 197 1.81 -51.99 -34.04
CA ARG A 197 0.45 -52.55 -33.92
C ARG A 197 -0.53 -52.00 -34.96
N TYR A 198 -0.10 -51.04 -35.78
CA TYR A 198 -0.92 -50.34 -36.79
C TYR A 198 -0.32 -50.38 -38.21
N ILE A 199 0.75 -51.18 -38.42
CA ILE A 199 1.30 -51.55 -39.72
C ILE A 199 1.11 -53.05 -39.86
#